data_AF-A0AAU7TEH7-F1
#
_entry.id   AF-A0AAU7TEH7-F1
#
_cell.length_a   1.000
_cell.length_b   1.000
_cell.length_c   1.000
_cell.angle_alpha   90.00
_cell.angle_beta   90.00
_cell.angle_gamma   90.00
#
_symmetry.space_group_name_H-M   'P 1'
#
loop_
_entity.id
_entity.type
_entity.pdbx_description
1 polymer ?
#
loop_
_entity_poly.entity_id
_entity_poly.type
_entity_poly.pdbx_seq_one_letter_code
_entity_poly.pdbx_strand_id
1 'polypeptide(L)'
;MIAVALAAVGAANAFWGVMWTTSILTQIPNAVRSRVHAFDVAGTVATTSAGQALAGPAAELFGVRGVLGFNAVMALAVAITLLAVPAIRNLRSVASARVGR
;
A
#
# COMPACT_ATOMS: atom_id res chain seq x y z
N MET A 1 -15.00 -17.20 12.24
CA MET A 1 -14.89 -15.77 11.85
C MET A 1 -13.44 -15.34 11.66
N ILE A 2 -12.52 -15.61 12.61
CA ILE A 2 -11.10 -15.23 12.48
C ILE A 2 -10.43 -15.81 11.22
N ALA A 3 -10.64 -17.09 10.91
CA ALA A 3 -10.06 -17.72 9.71
C ALA A 3 -10.50 -17.02 8.41
N VAL A 4 -11.76 -16.61 8.31
CA VAL A 4 -12.30 -15.88 7.15
C VAL A 4 -11.66 -14.49 7.06
N ALA A 5 -11.51 -13.79 8.19
CA ALA A 5 -10.87 -12.48 8.22
C ALA A 5 -9.39 -12.57 7.78
N LEU A 6 -8.64 -13.55 8.29
CA LEU A 6 -7.24 -13.77 7.90
C LEU A 6 -7.11 -14.14 6.42
N ALA A 7 -8.00 -15.00 5.90
CA ALA A 7 -8.02 -15.36 4.48
C ALA A 7 -8.31 -14.13 3.60
N ALA A 8 -9.28 -13.30 3.98
CA ALA A 8 -9.61 -12.07 3.26
C ALA A 8 -8.44 -11.07 3.25
N VAL A 9 -7.79 -10.86 4.39
CA VAL A 9 -6.60 -9.98 4.51
C VAL A 9 -5.44 -10.53 3.66
N GLY A 10 -5.19 -11.84 3.70
CA GLY A 10 -4.16 -12.47 2.90
C GLY A 10 -4.40 -12.32 1.40
N ALA A 11 -5.63 -12.54 0.94
CA ALA A 11 -6.02 -12.36 -0.46
C ALA A 11 -5.87 -10.90 -0.91
N ALA A 12 -6.29 -9.94 -0.08
CA ALA A 12 -6.15 -8.52 -0.37
C ALA A 12 -4.68 -8.10 -0.48
N ASN A 13 -3.82 -8.55 0.45
CA ASN A 13 -2.39 -8.26 0.42
C ASN A 13 -1.69 -8.88 -0.80
N ALA A 14 -2.04 -10.12 -1.16
CA ALA A 14 -1.49 -10.78 -2.33
C ALA A 14 -1.86 -10.03 -3.62
N PHE A 15 -3.14 -9.69 -3.77
CA PHE A 15 -3.62 -8.90 -4.91
C PHE A 15 -2.91 -7.54 -5.00
N TRP A 16 -2.85 -6.81 -3.88
CA TRP A 16 -2.17 -5.52 -3.79
C TRP A 16 -0.69 -5.63 -4.18
N GLY A 17 0.04 -6.60 -3.62
CA GLY A 17 1.46 -6.79 -3.88
C GLY A 17 1.77 -7.09 -5.35
N VAL A 18 0.93 -7.90 -6.01
CA VAL A 18 1.05 -8.16 -7.45
C VAL A 18 0.83 -6.88 -8.25
N MET A 19 -0.27 -6.15 -7.99
CA MET A 19 -0.58 -4.90 -8.70
C MET A 19 0.51 -3.83 -8.52
N TRP A 20 1.04 -3.69 -7.30
CA TRP A 20 2.12 -2.76 -7.00
C TRP A 20 3.39 -3.10 -7.78
N THR A 21 3.83 -4.37 -7.71
CA THR A 21 5.05 -4.83 -8.38
C THR A 21 4.95 -4.66 -9.90
N THR A 22 3.81 -5.05 -10.51
CA THR A 22 3.59 -4.84 -11.95
C THR A 22 3.63 -3.37 -12.33
N SER A 23 3.07 -2.48 -11.51
CA SER A 23 3.08 -1.04 -11.76
C SER A 23 4.51 -0.47 -11.71
N ILE A 24 5.31 -0.84 -10.70
CA ILE A 24 6.73 -0.45 -10.63
C ILE A 24 7.51 -0.93 -11.85
N LEU A 25 7.31 -2.19 -12.26
CA LEU A 25 8.05 -2.78 -13.37
C LEU A 25 7.70 -2.13 -14.72
N THR A 26 6.44 -1.73 -14.90
CA THR A 26 5.94 -1.21 -16.18
C THR A 26 6.04 0.30 -16.32
N GLN A 27 5.86 1.06 -15.25
CA GLN A 27 5.78 2.52 -15.29
C GLN A 27 7.12 3.21 -14.99
N ILE A 28 8.05 2.54 -14.31
CA ILE A 28 9.34 3.16 -13.91
C ILE A 28 10.45 2.80 -14.93
N PRO A 29 11.12 3.81 -15.52
CA PRO A 29 12.24 3.59 -16.44
C PRO A 29 13.38 2.79 -15.79
N ASN A 30 14.03 1.91 -16.57
CA ASN A 30 15.09 1.01 -16.07
C ASN A 30 16.22 1.77 -15.34
N ALA A 31 16.61 2.96 -15.82
CA ALA A 31 17.71 3.74 -15.27
C ALA A 31 17.49 4.19 -13.81
N VAL A 32 16.23 4.37 -13.38
CA VAL A 32 15.90 4.83 -12.02
C VAL A 32 15.20 3.78 -11.17
N ARG A 33 14.82 2.63 -11.74
CA ARG A 33 14.07 1.57 -11.05
C ARG A 33 14.74 1.09 -9.77
N SER A 34 16.06 0.86 -9.79
CA SER A 34 16.80 0.39 -8.62
C SER A 34 16.72 1.38 -7.46
N ARG A 35 16.83 2.69 -7.74
CA ARG A 35 16.73 3.75 -6.72
C ARG A 35 15.30 3.86 -6.17
N VAL A 36 14.29 3.83 -7.04
CA VAL A 36 12.89 3.91 -6.60
C VAL A 36 12.51 2.70 -5.75
N HIS A 37 12.92 1.50 -6.15
CA HIS A 37 12.68 0.29 -5.37
C HIS A 37 13.39 0.33 -4.00
N ALA A 38 14.62 0.86 -3.94
CA ALA A 38 15.31 1.04 -2.66
C ALA A 38 14.53 1.99 -1.71
N PHE A 39 13.95 3.08 -2.23
CA PHE A 39 13.12 3.97 -1.42
C PHE A 39 11.81 3.33 -0.96
N ASP A 40 11.17 2.54 -1.82
CA ASP A 40 9.93 1.82 -1.48
C ASP A 40 10.15 0.82 -0.33
N VAL A 41 11.21 -0.01 -0.44
CA VAL A 41 11.57 -0.98 0.59
C VAL A 41 11.99 -0.27 1.87
N ALA A 42 12.85 0.75 1.79
CA ALA A 42 13.28 1.51 2.96
C ALA A 42 12.10 2.17 3.69
N GLY A 43 11.16 2.76 2.94
CA GLY A 43 9.96 3.37 3.49
C GLY A 43 9.05 2.34 4.17
N THR A 44 8.85 1.17 3.56
CA THR A 44 8.04 0.08 4.13
C THR A 44 8.64 -0.44 5.43
N VAL A 45 9.96 -0.69 5.45
CA VAL A 45 10.66 -1.19 6.64
C VAL A 45 10.59 -0.16 7.77
N ALA A 46 10.94 1.09 7.49
CA ALA A 46 10.92 2.16 8.49
C ALA A 46 9.52 2.35 9.10
N THR A 47 8.50 2.40 8.25
CA THR A 47 7.11 2.60 8.69
C THR A 47 6.58 1.40 9.47
N THR A 48 6.91 0.17 9.06
CA THR A 48 6.50 -1.04 9.77
C THR A 48 7.13 -1.09 11.16
N SER A 49 8.44 -0.85 11.25
CA SER A 49 9.14 -0.82 12.55
C SER A 49 8.58 0.27 13.47
N ALA A 50 8.35 1.47 12.95
CA ALA A 50 7.76 2.56 13.72
C ALA A 50 6.34 2.21 14.19
N GLY A 51 5.51 1.65 13.32
CA GLY A 51 4.14 1.21 13.66
C GLY A 51 4.13 0.15 14.76
N GLN A 52 5.02 -0.86 14.67
CA GLN A 52 5.14 -1.90 15.70
C GLN A 52 5.62 -1.34 17.05
N ALA A 53 6.60 -0.42 17.03
CA ALA A 53 7.07 0.24 18.24
C ALA A 53 5.97 1.06 18.93
N LEU A 54 5.12 1.73 18.15
CA LEU A 54 4.01 2.54 18.66
C LEU A 54 2.77 1.72 19.04
N ALA A 55 2.61 0.50 18.52
CA ALA A 55 1.40 -0.30 18.73
C ALA A 55 1.11 -0.59 20.20
N GLY A 56 2.13 -0.90 21.00
CA GLY A 56 2.00 -1.14 22.44
C GLY A 56 1.53 0.11 23.20
N PRO A 57 2.31 1.21 23.19
CA PRO A 57 1.93 2.45 23.86
C PRO A 57 0.57 3.00 23.39
N ALA A 58 0.27 2.91 22.09
CA ALA A 58 -1.02 3.35 21.57
C ALA A 58 -2.19 2.50 22.09
N ALA A 59 -1.99 1.18 22.23
CA ALA A 59 -3.01 0.31 22.79
C ALA A 59 -3.26 0.56 24.29
N GLU A 60 -2.23 0.95 25.05
CA GLU A 60 -2.37 1.31 26.46
C GLU A 60 -3.10 2.65 26.64
N LEU A 61 -2.78 3.65 25.83
CA LEU A 61 -3.35 5.00 25.94
C LEU A 61 -4.78 5.11 25.37
N PHE A 62 -5.05 4.47 24.23
CA PHE A 62 -6.31 4.64 23.49
C PHE A 62 -7.19 3.39 23.49
N GLY A 63 -6.68 2.27 24.02
CA GLY A 63 -7.33 0.96 23.97
C GLY A 63 -7.27 0.33 22.57
N VAL A 64 -7.37 -1.01 22.53
CA VAL A 64 -7.30 -1.79 21.28
C VAL A 64 -8.37 -1.35 20.27
N ARG A 65 -9.61 -1.09 20.71
CA ARG A 65 -10.70 -0.66 19.81
C ARG A 65 -10.45 0.72 19.20
N GLY A 66 -9.88 1.65 19.97
CA GLY A 66 -9.56 3.00 19.50
C GLY A 66 -8.48 2.97 18.42
N VAL A 67 -7.41 2.20 18.65
CA VAL A 67 -6.31 2.03 17.68
C VAL A 67 -6.79 1.36 16.40
N LEU A 68 -7.63 0.31 16.50
CA LEU A 68 -8.20 -0.35 15.32
C LEU A 68 -9.13 0.58 14.52
N GLY A 69 -9.96 1.38 15.21
CA GLY A 69 -10.82 2.37 14.56
C GLY A 69 -10.01 3.45 13.85
N PHE A 70 -8.97 3.98 14.49
CA PHE A 70 -8.04 4.93 13.89
C PHE A 70 -7.38 4.35 12.63
N ASN A 71 -6.87 3.12 12.70
CA ASN A 71 -6.26 2.45 11.56
C ASN A 71 -7.25 2.30 10.39
N ALA A 72 -8.51 1.93 10.67
CA ALA A 72 -9.54 1.82 9.63
C ALA A 72 -9.80 3.17 8.92
N VAL A 73 -9.92 4.26 9.68
CA VAL A 73 -10.11 5.61 9.12
C VAL A 73 -8.87 6.03 8.32
N MET A 74 -7.68 5.79 8.84
CA MET A 74 -6.43 6.17 8.19
C MET A 74 -6.22 5.41 6.88
N ALA A 75 -6.51 4.11 6.85
CA ALA A 75 -6.44 3.29 5.64
C ALA A 75 -7.40 3.80 4.55
N LEU A 76 -8.63 4.15 4.92
CA LEU A 76 -9.59 4.76 3.98
C LEU A 76 -9.12 6.14 3.50
N ALA A 77 -8.59 6.97 4.40
CA ALA A 77 -8.09 8.29 4.05
C ALA A 77 -6.92 8.21 3.04
N VAL A 78 -5.98 7.27 3.25
CA VAL A 78 -4.88 7.00 2.32
C VAL A 78 -5.42 6.52 0.98
N ALA A 79 -6.35 5.55 0.96
CA ALA A 79 -6.94 5.04 -0.27
C ALA A 79 -7.64 6.15 -1.08
N ILE A 80 -8.44 6.99 -0.42
CA ILE A 80 -9.12 8.14 -1.04
C ILE A 80 -8.10 9.14 -1.59
N THR A 81 -7.05 9.44 -0.81
CA THR A 81 -5.99 10.36 -1.23
C THR A 81 -5.28 9.86 -2.49
N LEU A 82 -4.93 8.57 -2.53
CA LEU A 82 -4.32 7.96 -3.72
C LEU A 82 -5.25 8.04 -4.93
N LEU A 83 -6.55 7.74 -4.76
CA LEU A 83 -7.54 7.82 -5.84
C LEU A 83 -7.81 9.26 -6.30
N ALA A 84 -7.61 10.25 -5.43
CA ALA A 84 -7.74 11.66 -5.76
C ALA A 84 -6.59 12.17 -6.63
N VAL A 85 -5.42 11.52 -6.61
CA VAL A 85 -4.27 11.90 -7.44
C VAL A 85 -4.55 11.49 -8.90
N PRO A 86 -4.70 12.44 -9.85
CA PRO A 86 -5.06 12.11 -11.24
C PRO A 86 -4.04 11.22 -11.93
N ALA A 87 -2.76 11.33 -11.56
CA ALA A 87 -1.69 10.49 -12.08
C ALA A 87 -1.87 9.01 -11.71
N ILE A 88 -2.45 8.71 -10.53
CA ILE A 88 -2.72 7.35 -10.06
C ILE A 88 -4.03 6.84 -10.68
N ARG A 89 -5.08 7.66 -10.67
CA ARG A 89 -6.38 7.32 -11.27
C ARG A 89 -6.29 7.02 -12.77
N ASN A 90 -5.49 7.79 -13.50
CA ASN A 90 -5.37 7.67 -14.95
C ASN A 90 -4.14 6.85 -15.37
N LEU A 91 -3.62 5.98 -14.49
CA LEU A 91 -2.55 5.04 -14.83
C LEU A 91 -2.99 4.22 -16.05
N ARG A 92 -2.38 4.50 -17.20
CA ARG A 92 -2.69 3.80 -18.44
C ARG A 92 -2.01 2.44 -18.43
N SER A 93 -2.78 1.40 -18.77
CA SER A 93 -2.19 0.09 -19.03
C SER A 93 -1.19 0.20 -20.19
N VAL A 94 -0.05 -0.50 -20.10
CA VAL A 94 0.94 -0.55 -21.19
C VAL A 94 0.33 -1.14 -22.46
N ALA A 95 -0.69 -2.01 -22.33
CA ALA A 95 -1.45 -2.56 -23.45
C ALA A 95 -2.18 -1.46 -24.25
N SER A 96 -2.78 -0.48 -23.58
CA SER A 96 -3.43 0.66 -24.23
C SER A 96 -2.45 1.56 -24.99
N ALA A 97 -1.17 1.60 -24.58
CA ALA A 97 -0.13 2.36 -25.27
C ALA A 97 0.43 1.67 -26.53
N ARG A 98 0.17 0.36 -26.70
CA ARG A 98 0.63 -0.46 -27.84
C ARG A 98 -0.41 -0.57 -28.96
N VAL A 99 -1.71 -0.51 -28.64
CA VAL A 99 -2.82 -0.58 -29.62
C VAL A 99 -2.97 0.72 -30.43
N GLY A 100 -2.44 1.85 -29.92
CA GLY A 100 -2.46 3.14 -30.61
C GLY A 100 -1.20 3.45 -31.42
N ARG A 101 -0.30 2.48 -31.65
CA ARG A 101 0.93 2.63 -32.44
C ARG A 101 0.97 1.67 -33.61
#